data_AF-A0A916GRX8-F1
#
_entry.id   AF-A0A916GRX8-F1
#
_cell.length_a   1.000
_cell.length_b   1.000
_cell.length_c   1.000
_cell.angle_alpha   90.00
_cell.angle_beta   90.00
_cell.angle_gamma   90.00
#
_symmetry.space_group_name_H-M   'P 1'
#
loop_
_entity.id
_entity.type
_entity.pdbx_description
1 polymer ?
#
loop_
_entity_poly.entity_id
_entity_poly.type
_entity_poly.pdbx_seq_one_letter_code
_entity_poly.pdbx_strand_id
1 'polypeptide(L)' 'MAKKLYIKTFGCQMNEYDSDRMVDVLAAEGIEKTDSPEDADVILFNTCSV' A
#
# COMPACT_ATOMS: atom_id res chain seq x y z
N MET A 1 9.07 -4.45 16.18
CA MET A 1 8.99 -4.95 14.79
C MET A 1 8.22 -3.91 13.99
N ALA A 2 8.70 -3.54 12.81
CA ALA A 2 7.93 -2.69 11.90
C ALA A 2 6.71 -3.48 11.40
N LYS A 3 5.53 -2.85 11.34
CA LYS A 3 4.36 -3.49 10.75
C LYS A 3 4.55 -3.59 9.24
N LYS A 4 4.09 -4.67 8.62
CA LYS A 4 4.21 -4.90 7.18
C LYS A 4 2.94 -4.52 6.43
N LEU A 5 3.08 -3.73 5.36
CA LEU A 5 2.02 -3.30 4.46
C LEU A 5 2.11 -4.05 3.13
N TYR A 6 1.04 -4.74 2.75
CA TYR A 6 0.81 -5.15 1.37
C TYR A 6 -0.20 -4.21 0.74
N ILE A 7 0.18 -3.56 -0.36
CA ILE A 7 -0.70 -2.69 -1.15
C ILE A 7 -0.88 -3.25 -2.55
N LYS A 8 -2.13 -3.34 -2.99
CA LYS A 8 -2.49 -3.73 -4.35
C LYS A 8 -3.35 -2.63 -4.97
N THR A 9 -2.81 -2.05 -6.04
CA THR A 9 -3.50 -1.02 -6.82
C THR A 9 -4.31 -1.67 -7.94
N PHE A 10 -5.51 -1.13 -8.15
CA PHE A 10 -6.37 -1.34 -9.30
C PHE A 10 -6.79 0.03 -9.84
N GLY A 11 -7.04 0.13 -11.15
CA GLY A 11 -7.52 1.36 -11.77
C GLY A 11 -6.51 1.95 -12.75
N CYS A 12 -6.31 3.26 -12.68
CA CYS A 12 -5.48 4.01 -13.62
C CYS A 12 -4.18 4.53 -12.99
N GLN A 13 -3.41 5.28 -13.77
CA GLN A 13 -2.15 5.90 -13.32
C GLN A 13 -2.33 6.79 -12.08
N MET A 14 -3.51 7.39 -11.89
CA MET A 14 -3.81 8.18 -10.70
C MET A 14 -3.80 7.32 -9.44
N ASN A 15 -4.36 6.11 -9.49
CA ASN A 15 -4.34 5.19 -8.36
C ASN A 15 -2.91 4.73 -8.02
N GLU A 16 -2.05 4.52 -9.03
CA GLU A 16 -0.64 4.17 -8.77
C GLU A 16 0.09 5.31 -8.06
N TYR A 17 -0.10 6.54 -8.53
CA TYR A 17 0.47 7.72 -7.88
C TYR A 17 -0.03 7.88 -6.44
N ASP A 18 -1.33 7.71 -6.21
CA ASP A 18 -1.91 7.78 -4.88
C ASP A 18 -1.39 6.65 -3.98
N SER A 19 -1.26 5.43 -4.51
CA SER A 19 -0.69 4.29 -3.80
C SER A 19 0.76 4.53 -3.38
N ASP A 20 1.59 5.08 -4.26
CA ASP A 20 2.98 5.44 -3.92
C ASP A 20 3.03 6.46 -2.79
N ARG A 21 2.15 7.48 -2.83
CA ARG A 21 2.04 8.44 -1.73
C ARG A 21 1.56 7.82 -0.43
N MET A 22 0.62 6.88 -0.48
CA MET A 22 0.17 6.15 0.71
C MET A 22 1.32 5.34 1.31
N VAL A 23 2.17 4.71 0.49
CA VAL A 23 3.37 3.99 0.96
C VAL A 23 4.33 4.93 1.65
N ASP A 24 4.65 6.09 1.05
CA ASP A 24 5.57 7.07 1.64
C ASP A 24 5.09 7.58 3.02
N VAL A 25 3.81 7.89 3.14
CA VAL A 25 3.21 8.35 4.41
C VAL A 25 3.27 7.25 5.48
N LEU A 26 2.94 6.01 5.11
CA LEU A 26 2.95 4.88 6.05
C LEU A 26 4.39 4.49 6.44
N ALA A 27 5.35 4.63 5.52
CA ALA A 27 6.77 4.44 5.79
C ALA A 27 7.29 5.45 6.83
N ALA A 28 6.84 6.71 6.78
CA ALA A 28 7.17 7.72 7.79
C ALA A 28 6.66 7.33 9.20
N GLU A 29 5.59 6.54 9.29
CA GLU A 29 5.03 5.99 10.54
C GLU A 29 5.68 4.66 10.96
N GLY A 30 6.74 4.21 10.27
CA GLY A 30 7.48 2.99 10.59
C GLY A 30 6.84 1.70 10.09
N ILE A 31 6.00 1.78 9.06
CA ILE A 31 5.42 0.62 8.36
C ILE A 31 6.28 0.29 7.13
N GLU A 32 6.64 -0.98 6.97
CA GLU A 32 7.47 -1.45 5.85
C GLU A 32 6.61 -2.13 4.79
N LYS A 33 6.90 -1.89 3.51
CA LYS A 33 6.20 -2.56 2.41
C LYS A 33 6.63 -4.03 2.30
N THR A 34 5.68 -4.92 2.03
CA THR A 34 5.91 -6.32 1.68
C THR A 34 5.24 -6.63 0.34
N ASP A 35 5.85 -7.53 -0.43
CA ASP A 35 5.31 -8.03 -1.69
C ASP A 35 4.41 -9.26 -1.50
N SER A 36 4.41 -9.87 -0.30
CA SER A 36 3.50 -10.97 0.02
C SER A 36 2.39 -10.54 0.98
N PRO A 37 1.11 -10.79 0.65
CA PRO A 37 -0.02 -10.54 1.55
C PRO A 37 -0.03 -11.47 2.78
N GLU A 38 0.64 -12.62 2.72
CA GLU A 38 0.72 -13.56 3.86
C GLU A 38 1.61 -13.02 4.99
N ASP A 39 2.56 -12.15 4.65
CA ASP A 39 3.47 -11.50 5.58
C ASP A 39 2.95 -10.15 6.09
N ALA A 40 1.77 -9.71 5.65
CA ALA A 40 1.28 -8.36 5.90
C ALA A 40 0.46 -8.27 7.20
N ASP A 41 0.75 -7.26 8.01
CA ASP A 41 -0.10 -6.82 9.12
C ASP A 41 -1.24 -5.91 8.64
N VAL A 42 -1.05 -5.26 7.49
CA VAL A 42 -2.02 -4.35 6.86
C VAL A 42 -2.11 -4.64 5.37
N ILE A 43 -3.33 -4.82 4.86
CA ILE A 43 -3.62 -5.02 3.45
C ILE A 43 -4.43 -3.83 2.93
N LEU A 44 -3.93 -3.14 1.91
CA LEU A 44 -4.57 -1.99 1.29
C LEU A 44 -4.89 -2.30 -0.19
N PHE A 45 -6.17 -2.23 -0.54
CA PHE A 45 -6.63 -2.30 -1.93
C PHE A 45 -7.07 -0.91 -2.40
N ASN A 46 -6.27 -0.28 -3.24
CA ASN A 46 -6.61 1.02 -3.82
C ASN A 46 -7.32 0.79 -5.16
N THR A 47 -8.55 1.25 -5.30
CA THR A 47 -9.35 1.09 -6.52
C THR A 47 -10.26 2.29 -6.73
N CYS A 48 -10.69 2.51 -7.97
CA CYS A 48 -11.68 3.51 -8.36
C CYS A 48 -12.92 2.82 -8.97
N SER A 49 -14.09 3.43 -8.81
CA SER A 49 -15.39 2.86 -9.21
C SER A 49 -15.83 3.21 -10.64
N VAL A 50 -14.90 3.48 -11.56
CA VAL A 50 -15.22 3.87 -12.95
C VAL A 50 -15.76 2.72 -13.79
#